data_AF-A0A5M6CU60-F1
#
_entry.id   AF-A0A5M6CU60-F1
#
_cell.length_a   1.000
_cell.length_b   1.000
_cell.length_c   1.000
_cell.angle_alpha   90.00
_cell.angle_beta   90.00
_cell.angle_gamma   90.00
#
_symmetry.space_group_name_H-M   'P 1'
#
loop_
_entity.id
_entity.type
_entity.pdbx_description
1 polymer ?
#
loop_
_entity_poly.entity_id
_entity_poly.type
_entity_poly.pdbx_seq_one_letter_code
_entity_poly.pdbx_strand_id
1 'polypeptide(L)'
;MTVNTMTENKPKAAITVSKMCSLLKMSRSQFYWHVKRGTFHSPLRLSNGRPYFNASQVEDNLKAREMGIGVNGEYVLFYERSETPQKPKVTPASKADHTELLESLQALGLTGLTTSQVGEAVESCYPNGASGEDDNDILRTVFRHMKRSGIG
;
A
#
# COMPACT_ATOMS: atom_id res chain seq x y z
N MET A 1 -13.16 15.88 -13.92
CA MET A 1 -11.95 16.46 -14.54
C MET A 1 -11.10 17.07 -13.43
N THR A 2 -10.08 16.35 -12.97
CA THR A 2 -9.19 16.80 -11.89
C THR A 2 -8.11 17.70 -12.49
N VAL A 3 -8.08 18.94 -12.04
CA VAL A 3 -7.13 19.97 -12.50
C VAL A 3 -5.70 19.58 -12.13
N ASN A 4 -4.90 19.25 -13.15
CA ASN A 4 -3.44 19.20 -13.03
C ASN A 4 -2.96 20.61 -12.68
N THR A 5 -2.61 20.85 -11.42
CA THR A 5 -1.89 22.06 -11.03
C THR A 5 -0.47 22.01 -11.60
N MET A 6 -0.33 22.52 -12.83
CA MET A 6 0.90 23.05 -13.39
C MET A 6 1.38 24.19 -12.48
N THR A 7 2.02 23.86 -11.35
CA THR A 7 2.84 24.82 -10.59
C THR A 7 4.27 24.65 -11.07
N GLU A 8 4.41 25.19 -12.27
CA GLU A 8 5.58 25.45 -13.08
C GLU A 8 6.76 25.98 -12.24
N ASN A 9 7.74 25.11 -12.06
CA ASN A 9 9.18 25.34 -12.24
C ASN A 9 9.83 26.63 -11.69
N LYS A 10 9.29 27.28 -10.66
CA LYS A 10 10.07 28.26 -9.88
C LYS A 10 10.89 27.52 -8.81
N PRO A 11 12.23 27.68 -8.78
CA PRO A 11 13.03 27.15 -7.70
C PRO A 11 12.61 27.87 -6.42
N LYS A 12 11.88 27.17 -5.55
CA LYS A 12 11.65 27.66 -4.19
C LYS A 12 13.01 27.73 -3.50
N ALA A 13 13.30 28.84 -2.83
CA ALA A 13 14.58 29.07 -2.14
C ALA A 13 14.97 27.91 -1.20
N ALA A 14 13.97 27.25 -0.61
CA ALA A 14 14.14 26.01 0.12
C ALA A 14 12.97 25.04 -0.13
N ILE A 15 13.26 23.74 -0.19
CA ILE A 15 12.24 22.68 -0.24
C ILE A 15 12.42 21.67 0.88
N THR A 16 11.35 20.95 1.20
CA THR A 16 11.36 19.89 2.20
C THR A 16 11.87 18.58 1.61
N VAL A 17 12.28 17.65 2.48
CA VAL A 17 12.67 16.29 2.07
C VAL A 17 11.55 15.61 1.26
N SER A 18 10.29 15.78 1.67
CA SER A 18 9.15 15.18 0.96
C SER A 18 9.02 15.71 -0.47
N LYS A 19 9.19 17.03 -0.67
CA LYS A 19 9.14 17.62 -2.01
C LYS A 19 10.34 17.15 -2.85
N MET A 20 11.52 17.00 -2.24
CA MET A 20 12.71 16.50 -2.92
C MET A 20 12.54 15.06 -3.42
N CYS A 21 12.01 14.17 -2.57
CA CYS A 21 11.69 12.80 -2.96
C CYS A 21 10.68 12.74 -4.10
N SER A 22 9.66 13.62 -4.10
CA SER A 22 8.70 13.72 -5.21
C SER A 22 9.37 14.15 -6.52
N LEU A 23 10.31 15.10 -6.48
CA LEU A 23 11.06 15.53 -7.66
C LEU A 23 11.94 14.41 -8.23
N LEU A 24 12.58 13.64 -7.35
CA LEU A 24 13.44 12.51 -7.72
C LEU A 24 12.66 11.20 -8.03
N LYS A 25 11.32 11.22 -7.95
CA LYS A 25 10.44 10.06 -8.14
C LYS A 25 10.87 8.81 -7.34
N MET A 26 11.29 8.99 -6.09
CA MET A 26 11.73 7.87 -5.23
C MET A 26 11.14 7.96 -3.82
N SER A 27 11.14 6.84 -3.09
CA SER A 27 10.68 6.80 -1.71
C SER A 27 11.65 7.51 -0.77
N ARG A 28 11.16 7.97 0.40
CA ARG A 28 12.03 8.60 1.42
C ARG A 28 13.15 7.67 1.88
N SER A 29 12.85 6.38 2.06
CA SER A 29 13.84 5.40 2.50
C SER A 29 14.95 5.20 1.45
N GLN A 30 14.58 5.12 0.17
CA GLN A 30 15.54 5.01 -0.92
C GLN A 30 16.39 6.29 -1.05
N PHE A 31 15.77 7.45 -0.88
CA PHE A 31 16.47 8.72 -0.86
C PHE A 31 17.54 8.76 0.24
N TYR A 32 17.18 8.42 1.48
CA TYR A 32 18.16 8.40 2.59
C TYR A 32 19.27 7.37 2.39
N TRP A 33 19.00 6.25 1.73
CA TRP A 33 20.03 5.28 1.37
C TRP A 33 21.07 5.90 0.42
N HIS A 34 20.62 6.63 -0.60
CA HIS A 34 21.50 7.35 -1.52
C HIS A 34 22.25 8.51 -0.85
N VAL A 35 21.61 9.22 0.08
CA VAL A 35 22.28 10.24 0.90
C VAL A 35 23.39 9.63 1.74
N LYS A 36 23.14 8.47 2.38
CA LYS A 36 24.15 7.77 3.18
C LYS A 36 25.34 7.28 2.34
N ARG A 37 25.09 6.91 1.08
CA ARG A 37 26.13 6.55 0.10
C ARG A 37 26.87 7.76 -0.49
N GLY A 38 26.41 8.99 -0.25
CA GLY A 38 26.99 10.19 -0.86
C GLY A 38 26.57 10.44 -2.31
N THR A 39 25.55 9.73 -2.81
CA THR A 39 24.98 10.01 -4.14
C THR A 39 24.27 11.36 -4.17
N PHE A 40 23.55 11.69 -3.09
CA PHE A 40 22.82 12.95 -2.94
C PHE A 40 23.31 13.71 -1.71
N HIS A 41 23.15 15.03 -1.74
CA HIS A 41 23.39 15.91 -0.60
C HIS A 41 22.52 15.55 0.60
N SER A 42 23.09 15.71 1.79
CA SER A 42 22.34 15.61 3.05
C SER A 42 21.50 16.87 3.30
N PRO A 43 20.30 16.74 3.89
CA PRO A 43 19.45 17.89 4.17
C PRO A 43 20.06 18.78 5.25
N LEU A 44 19.99 20.09 5.04
CA LEU A 44 20.27 21.09 6.06
C LEU A 44 19.14 21.11 7.10
N ARG A 45 19.41 21.62 8.29
CA ARG A 45 18.41 21.76 9.37
C ARG A 45 18.15 23.22 9.67
N LEU A 46 16.88 23.59 9.75
CA LEU A 46 16.46 24.89 10.28
C LEU A 46 16.68 24.92 11.80
N SER A 47 16.57 26.11 12.40
CA SER A 47 16.63 26.29 13.86
C SER A 47 15.62 25.44 14.64
N ASN A 48 14.46 25.16 14.04
CA ASN A 48 13.43 24.28 14.60
C ASN A 48 13.69 22.77 14.38
N GLY A 49 14.87 22.39 13.88
CA GLY A 49 15.26 21.00 13.60
C GLY A 49 14.65 20.41 12.32
N ARG A 50 13.83 21.16 11.57
CA ARG A 50 13.20 20.65 10.35
C ARG A 50 14.21 20.53 9.20
N PRO A 51 14.29 19.36 8.54
CA PRO A 51 15.20 19.17 7.41
C PRO A 51 14.69 19.85 6.13
N TYR A 52 15.58 20.53 5.42
CA TYR A 52 15.32 21.22 4.17
C TYR A 52 16.52 21.14 3.22
N PHE A 53 16.28 21.45 1.95
CA PHE A 53 17.30 21.63 0.92
C PHE A 53 17.23 23.04 0.37
N ASN A 54 18.38 23.68 0.18
CA ASN A 54 18.47 24.96 -0.54
C ASN A 54 18.46 24.74 -2.06
N ALA A 55 18.32 25.81 -2.84
CA ALA A 55 18.26 25.73 -4.31
C ALA A 55 19.47 25.00 -4.92
N SER A 56 20.69 25.30 -4.47
CA SER A 56 21.92 24.66 -4.98
C SER A 56 21.94 23.15 -4.76
N GLN A 57 21.56 22.68 -3.56
CA GLN A 57 21.51 21.25 -3.25
C GLN A 57 20.44 20.52 -4.06
N VAL A 58 19.32 21.19 -4.35
CA VAL A 58 18.26 20.62 -5.18
C VAL A 58 18.76 20.44 -6.61
N GLU A 59 19.40 21.45 -7.18
CA GLU A 59 19.96 21.39 -8.54
C GLU A 59 21.00 20.28 -8.68
N ASP A 60 21.95 20.19 -7.76
CA ASP A 60 22.99 19.17 -7.79
C ASP A 60 22.41 17.75 -7.69
N ASN A 61 21.43 17.55 -6.82
CA ASN A 61 20.80 16.24 -6.67
C ASN A 61 19.94 15.85 -7.89
N LEU A 62 19.31 16.83 -8.55
CA LEU A 62 18.60 16.59 -9.81
C LEU A 62 19.59 16.22 -10.91
N LYS A 63 20.69 16.95 -11.04
CA LYS A 63 21.79 16.62 -11.97
C LYS A 63 22.37 15.25 -11.68
N ALA A 64 22.58 14.90 -10.41
CA ALA A 64 23.09 13.60 -10.04
C ALA A 64 22.17 12.45 -10.48
N ARG A 65 20.85 12.67 -10.40
CA ARG A 65 19.85 11.70 -10.87
C ARG A 65 19.80 11.59 -12.39
N GLU A 66 19.93 12.71 -13.09
CA GLU A 66 19.89 12.79 -14.55
C GLU A 66 21.17 12.22 -15.20
N MET A 67 22.33 12.62 -14.69
CA MET A 67 23.64 12.22 -15.21
C MET A 67 24.09 10.85 -14.70
N GLY A 68 23.48 10.33 -13.63
CA GLY A 68 23.93 9.11 -12.99
C GLY A 68 25.30 9.25 -12.33
N ILE A 69 25.69 10.47 -11.92
CA ILE A 69 26.95 10.76 -11.23
C ILE A 69 26.59 11.39 -9.89
N GLY A 70 26.93 10.73 -8.79
CA GLY A 70 26.68 11.22 -7.45
C GLY A 70 27.42 12.53 -7.16
N VAL A 71 26.98 13.25 -6.12
CA VAL A 71 27.70 14.46 -5.65
C VAL A 71 29.12 14.15 -5.17
N ASN A 72 29.41 12.89 -4.86
CA ASN A 72 30.74 12.36 -4.56
C ASN A 72 31.58 12.01 -5.82
N GLY A 73 31.04 12.16 -7.03
CA GLY A 73 31.70 11.84 -8.30
C GLY A 73 31.62 10.35 -8.69
N GLU A 74 30.95 9.50 -7.91
CA GLU A 74 30.79 8.08 -8.24
C GLU A 74 29.61 7.86 -9.20
N TYR A 75 29.75 6.90 -10.11
CA TYR A 75 28.65 6.51 -10.99
C TYR A 75 27.57 5.74 -10.23
N VAL A 76 26.32 6.10 -10.49
CA VAL A 76 25.12 5.49 -9.91
C VAL A 76 24.12 5.15 -10.98
N LEU A 77 23.85 3.86 -11.14
CA LEU A 77 22.83 3.35 -12.04
C LEU A 77 21.46 3.41 -11.37
N PHE A 78 20.59 4.25 -11.90
CA PHE A 78 19.20 4.34 -11.46
C PHE A 78 18.31 3.51 -12.37
N TYR A 79 17.88 2.35 -11.89
CA TYR A 79 16.91 1.55 -12.62
C TYR A 79 15.58 2.29 -12.74
N GLU A 80 15.08 2.38 -13.96
CA GLU A 80 13.72 2.84 -14.21
C GLU A 80 12.75 1.80 -13.67
N ARG A 81 11.76 2.26 -12.90
CA ARG A 81 10.60 1.43 -12.63
C ARG A 81 9.70 1.57 -13.84
N SER A 82 9.46 0.47 -14.54
CA SER A 82 8.42 0.42 -15.54
C SER A 82 7.11 0.90 -14.92
N GLU A 83 6.42 1.82 -15.59
CA GLU A 83 5.11 2.32 -15.18
C GLU A 83 4.00 1.29 -15.37
N THR A 84 4.36 0.00 -15.54
CA THR A 84 3.36 -1.06 -15.63
C THR A 84 2.50 -0.98 -14.36
N PRO A 85 1.17 -0.82 -14.51
CA PRO A 85 0.29 -0.74 -13.36
C PRO A 85 0.55 -1.97 -12.51
N GLN A 86 1.14 -1.77 -11.33
CA GLN A 86 1.18 -2.83 -10.33
C GLN A 86 -0.28 -3.15 -10.07
N LYS A 87 -0.71 -4.34 -10.53
CA LYS A 87 -2.02 -4.89 -10.15
C LYS A 87 -2.14 -4.66 -8.64
N PRO A 88 -3.25 -4.05 -8.17
CA PRO A 88 -3.41 -3.78 -6.76
C PRO A 88 -3.11 -5.07 -6.03
N LYS A 89 -2.12 -5.02 -5.13
CA LYS A 89 -1.77 -6.14 -4.28
C LYS A 89 -3.06 -6.49 -3.57
N VAL A 90 -3.64 -7.65 -3.87
CA VAL A 90 -4.84 -8.14 -3.20
C VAL A 90 -4.49 -8.15 -1.73
N THR A 91 -4.93 -7.13 -1.01
CA THR A 91 -4.96 -7.18 0.44
C THR A 91 -5.86 -8.36 0.75
N PRO A 92 -5.44 -9.33 1.58
CA PRO A 92 -6.35 -10.36 2.04
C PRO A 92 -7.59 -9.62 2.52
N ALA A 93 -8.75 -9.98 1.96
CA ALA A 93 -10.01 -9.35 2.28
C ALA A 93 -10.08 -9.19 3.80
N SER A 94 -10.41 -7.98 4.25
CA SER A 94 -10.85 -7.79 5.64
C SER A 94 -11.77 -8.94 5.95
N LYS A 95 -11.43 -9.74 6.98
CA LYS A 95 -12.20 -10.90 7.42
C LYS A 95 -13.67 -10.57 7.24
N ALA A 96 -14.35 -11.25 6.33
CA ALA A 96 -15.75 -10.99 6.09
C ALA A 96 -16.43 -11.14 7.45
N ASP A 97 -17.09 -10.08 7.91
CA ASP A 97 -17.79 -10.09 9.19
C ASP A 97 -18.97 -11.06 9.04
N HIS A 98 -18.75 -12.34 9.36
CA HIS A 98 -19.75 -13.41 9.26
C HIS A 98 -20.82 -13.34 10.37
N THR A 99 -21.03 -12.16 10.96
CA THR A 99 -21.94 -11.94 12.09
C THR A 99 -23.40 -12.13 11.67
N GLU A 100 -23.78 -11.61 10.50
CA GLU A 100 -25.14 -11.76 9.95
C GLU A 100 -25.45 -13.22 9.56
N LEU A 101 -24.45 -13.90 8.98
CA LEU A 101 -24.56 -15.31 8.62
C LEU A 101 -24.67 -16.19 9.87
N LEU A 102 -23.92 -15.88 10.93
CA LEU A 102 -23.99 -16.57 12.22
C LEU A 102 -25.36 -16.42 12.88
N GLU A 103 -25.92 -15.21 12.93
CA GLU A 103 -27.23 -14.94 13.50
C GLU A 103 -28.34 -15.72 12.75
N SER A 104 -28.26 -15.74 11.42
CA SER A 104 -29.17 -16.49 10.57
C SER A 104 -29.08 -18.02 10.77
N LEU A 105 -27.86 -18.56 10.96
CA LEU A 105 -27.64 -19.98 11.25
C LEU A 105 -28.17 -20.38 12.64
N GLN A 106 -28.04 -19.49 13.63
CA GLN A 106 -28.62 -19.71 14.96
C GLN A 106 -30.14 -19.68 14.92
N ALA A 107 -30.74 -18.74 14.17
CA ALA A 107 -32.19 -18.68 13.97
C ALA A 107 -32.76 -19.93 13.28
N LEU A 108 -31.96 -20.62 12.44
CA LEU A 108 -32.30 -21.89 11.79
C LEU A 108 -32.14 -23.13 12.70
N GLY A 109 -31.68 -22.95 13.94
CA GLY A 109 -31.62 -24.00 14.96
C GLY A 109 -30.24 -24.62 15.19
N LEU A 110 -29.15 -24.02 14.70
CA LEU A 110 -27.79 -24.43 15.09
C LEU A 110 -27.33 -23.66 16.34
N THR A 111 -27.35 -24.33 17.50
CA THR A 111 -26.91 -23.72 18.77
C THR A 111 -25.42 -23.96 19.02
N GLY A 112 -24.71 -22.96 19.56
CA GLY A 112 -23.29 -23.10 19.96
C GLY A 112 -22.25 -22.77 18.86
N LEU A 113 -22.66 -22.13 17.76
CA LEU A 113 -21.75 -21.73 16.69
C LEU A 113 -20.85 -20.55 17.07
N THR A 114 -19.59 -20.64 16.68
CA THR A 114 -18.62 -19.54 16.75
C THR A 114 -18.36 -18.94 15.36
N THR A 115 -17.99 -17.66 15.30
CA THR A 115 -17.65 -16.97 14.04
C THR A 115 -16.51 -17.65 13.28
N SER A 116 -15.55 -18.27 13.98
CA SER A 116 -14.47 -19.03 13.37
C SER A 116 -14.96 -20.28 12.62
N GLN A 117 -15.91 -21.02 13.20
CA GLN A 117 -16.49 -22.22 12.55
C GLN A 117 -17.30 -21.87 11.31
N VAL A 118 -17.98 -20.71 11.32
CA VAL A 118 -18.70 -20.20 10.16
C VAL A 118 -17.73 -19.82 9.04
N GLY A 119 -16.62 -19.15 9.38
CA GLY A 119 -15.56 -18.84 8.42
C GLY A 119 -14.96 -20.08 7.76
N GLU A 120 -14.62 -21.11 8.55
CA GLU A 120 -14.10 -22.40 8.03
C GLU A 120 -15.11 -23.12 7.12
N ALA A 121 -16.40 -23.07 7.47
CA ALA A 121 -17.45 -23.67 6.65
C ALA A 121 -17.64 -22.92 5.32
N VAL A 122 -17.55 -21.58 5.33
CA VAL A 122 -17.61 -20.76 4.11
C VAL A 122 -16.41 -21.03 3.21
N GLU A 123 -15.19 -21.11 3.76
CA GLU A 123 -14.00 -21.45 2.98
C GLU A 123 -14.07 -22.87 2.39
N SER A 124 -14.64 -23.82 3.13
CA SER A 124 -14.84 -25.20 2.66
C SER A 124 -15.89 -25.31 1.55
N CYS A 125 -16.95 -24.50 1.61
CA CYS A 125 -18.02 -24.51 0.61
C CYS A 125 -17.67 -23.65 -0.63
N TYR A 126 -16.90 -22.58 -0.44
CA TYR A 126 -16.57 -21.58 -1.46
C TYR A 126 -15.07 -21.28 -1.52
N PRO A 127 -14.23 -22.24 -1.98
CA PRO A 127 -12.78 -22.08 -2.04
C PRO A 127 -12.32 -20.97 -3.01
N ASN A 128 -13.18 -20.59 -3.97
CA ASN A 128 -12.92 -19.50 -4.93
C ASN A 128 -13.64 -18.19 -4.55
N GLY A 129 -14.24 -18.12 -3.34
CA GLY A 129 -15.04 -17.01 -2.87
C GLY A 129 -16.52 -17.10 -3.28
N ALA A 130 -17.41 -16.58 -2.45
CA ALA A 130 -18.85 -16.55 -2.69
C ALA A 130 -19.31 -15.30 -3.46
N SER A 131 -18.39 -14.60 -4.14
CA SER A 131 -18.67 -13.36 -4.88
C SER A 131 -19.51 -13.65 -6.12
N GLY A 132 -20.84 -13.59 -5.97
CA GLY A 132 -21.81 -13.81 -7.06
C GLY A 132 -22.95 -14.76 -6.70
N GLU A 133 -22.94 -15.37 -5.51
CA GLU A 133 -24.06 -16.17 -5.02
C GLU A 133 -25.01 -15.37 -4.13
N ASP A 134 -26.28 -15.77 -4.12
CA ASP A 134 -27.30 -15.17 -3.25
C ASP A 134 -27.04 -15.56 -1.79
N ASP A 135 -27.28 -14.61 -0.88
CA ASP A 135 -27.06 -14.80 0.55
C ASP A 135 -27.87 -15.99 1.12
N ASN A 136 -29.05 -16.28 0.57
CA ASN A 136 -29.84 -17.45 0.98
C ASN A 136 -29.22 -18.77 0.52
N ASP A 137 -28.57 -18.80 -0.64
CA ASP A 137 -27.93 -20.00 -1.16
C ASP A 137 -26.62 -20.29 -0.43
N ILE A 138 -25.88 -19.24 -0.07
CA ILE A 138 -24.73 -19.33 0.83
C ILE A 138 -25.19 -19.87 2.19
N LEU A 139 -26.25 -19.30 2.78
CA LEU A 139 -26.80 -19.75 4.07
C LEU A 139 -27.23 -21.22 4.06
N ARG A 140 -27.95 -21.66 3.03
CA ARG A 140 -28.39 -23.07 2.90
C ARG A 140 -27.22 -24.03 2.74
N THR A 141 -26.23 -23.64 1.93
CA THR A 141 -25.06 -24.48 1.65
C THR A 141 -24.21 -24.66 2.90
N VAL A 142 -23.95 -23.56 3.61
CA VAL A 142 -23.21 -23.56 4.88
C VAL A 142 -23.97 -24.33 5.97
N PHE A 143 -25.28 -24.08 6.14
CA PHE A 143 -26.12 -24.81 7.11
C PHE A 143 -26.08 -26.33 6.88
N ARG A 144 -26.23 -26.77 5.62
CA ARG A 144 -26.19 -28.20 5.27
C ARG A 144 -24.82 -28.80 5.52
N HIS A 145 -23.75 -28.05 5.25
CA HIS A 145 -22.38 -28.48 5.52
C HIS A 145 -22.15 -28.67 7.02
N MET A 146 -22.53 -27.69 7.85
CA MET A 146 -22.35 -27.74 9.31
C MET A 146 -23.18 -28.86 9.96
N LYS A 147 -24.43 -29.04 9.52
CA LYS A 147 -25.30 -30.15 10.00
C LYS A 147 -24.73 -31.53 9.65
N ARG A 148 -24.10 -31.69 8.48
CA ARG A 148 -23.44 -32.95 8.09
C ARG A 148 -22.14 -33.20 8.87
N SER A 149 -21.44 -32.13 9.25
CA SER A 149 -20.22 -32.20 10.06
C SER A 149 -20.48 -32.47 11.55
N GLY A 150 -21.75 -32.64 11.96
CA GLY A 150 -22.12 -32.96 13.34
C GLY A 150 -22.00 -31.79 14.31
N ILE A 151 -21.94 -30.56 13.79
CA ILE A 151 -21.94 -29.33 14.59
C ILE A 151 -23.41 -28.91 14.72
N GLY A 152 -24.02 -29.28 15.85
CA GLY A 152 -25.44 -29.05 16.16
C GLY A 152 -25.88 -29.88 17.35
#